data_AF-A0A2V9QHL4-F1
#
_entry.id   AF-A0A2V9QHL4-F1
#
_cell.length_a   1.000
_cell.length_b   1.000
_cell.length_c   1.000
_cell.angle_alpha   90.00
_cell.angle_beta   90.00
_cell.angle_gamma   90.00
#
_symmetry.space_group_name_H-M   'P 1'
#
loop_
_entity.id
_entity.type
_entity.pdbx_description
1 polymer ?
#
loop_
_entity_poly.entity_id
_entity_poly.type
_entity_poly.pdbx_seq_one_letter_code
_entity_poly.pdbx_strand_id
1 'polypeptide(L)'
;MASKLIMVRVISAVVMLVVLHGTAHAGSDIVPPRPIYHPNPEYSEAARKANVQGTCVLRVEVGTDGAVHDVRVARSLGMGLDEKAIEAVRSWRFEPALKSGNPVADKITVEVTFRMGTDADARQKLLNALPPSVEFPISTTVESCPDSSPHGQTEPLNPEVRISDVVFDGTLEIPAEEQNQIAAAIKQREYRGSADGVTDEALELVREAWQDRGYFKVQVTGESKIISSNPVSSRIALNAHIDEHEQCRLGEITFRGNKTISNNRALRDLFPIKDGEIANRQNIAQGLESLRKAYMVQGFINVTFVPEPRFDDDGQLVSFDIDVDEGKQFFVSSINLIGENAETLKDASKDLFLKVGQLYNQNLINLFLTKHPARADESHTMLHLNEKKGTADLTFDLRHCRAQ
;
A
#
# COMPACT_ATOMS: atom_id res chain seq x y z
N MET A 1 26.53 -34.56 -9.00
CA MET A 1 26.87 -33.27 -9.63
C MET A 1 25.69 -32.34 -9.38
N ALA A 2 25.80 -31.47 -8.38
CA ALA A 2 24.73 -30.54 -7.99
C ALA A 2 25.11 -29.14 -8.46
N SER A 3 24.30 -28.58 -9.35
CA SER A 3 24.46 -27.21 -9.87
C SER A 3 23.91 -26.19 -8.89
N LYS A 4 24.62 -25.08 -8.82
CA LYS A 4 24.62 -24.05 -7.77
C LYS A 4 23.94 -22.77 -8.30
N LEU A 5 23.20 -22.09 -7.42
CA LEU A 5 23.03 -20.62 -7.34
C LEU A 5 22.12 -19.98 -8.44
N ILE A 6 21.32 -18.92 -8.23
CA ILE A 6 21.54 -17.70 -7.44
C ILE A 6 20.20 -17.14 -6.92
N MET A 7 20.08 -17.00 -5.60
CA MET A 7 19.01 -16.27 -4.89
C MET A 7 19.56 -14.89 -4.53
N VAL A 8 19.14 -13.85 -5.25
CA VAL A 8 19.54 -12.45 -4.98
C VAL A 8 18.70 -11.93 -3.81
N ARG A 9 19.30 -11.85 -2.61
CA ARG A 9 18.69 -11.19 -1.44
C ARG A 9 19.08 -9.71 -1.48
N VAL A 10 18.09 -8.83 -1.62
CA VAL A 10 18.26 -7.39 -1.43
C VAL A 10 18.33 -7.14 0.07
N ILE A 11 19.54 -6.96 0.60
CA ILE A 11 19.78 -6.55 1.99
C ILE A 11 19.70 -5.02 2.02
N SER A 12 18.55 -4.49 2.44
CA SER A 12 18.35 -3.06 2.66
C SER A 12 18.86 -2.68 4.06
N ALA A 13 19.69 -1.63 4.14
CA ALA A 13 20.30 -1.18 5.38
C ALA A 13 19.31 -0.36 6.23
N VAL A 14 19.06 -0.78 7.47
CA VAL A 14 18.28 -0.04 8.46
C VAL A 14 19.24 0.53 9.50
N VAL A 15 19.49 1.85 9.47
CA VAL A 15 20.16 2.54 10.58
C VAL A 15 19.11 2.86 11.62
N MET A 16 19.37 2.43 12.85
CA MET A 16 18.39 2.54 13.92
C MET A 16 19.04 3.09 15.18
N LEU A 17 18.54 4.26 15.53
CA LEU A 17 18.88 5.11 16.65
C LEU A 17 20.08 6.02 16.41
N VAL A 18 19.77 7.31 16.36
CA VAL A 18 20.68 8.37 16.74
C VAL A 18 20.27 8.92 18.09
N VAL A 19 21.11 8.68 19.09
CA VAL A 19 20.97 9.31 20.40
C VAL A 19 21.77 10.59 20.35
N LEU A 20 21.09 11.70 20.64
CA LEU A 20 21.69 13.01 20.79
C LEU A 20 21.85 13.25 22.28
N HIS A 21 23.07 13.10 22.78
CA HIS A 21 23.38 13.58 24.11
C HIS A 21 23.76 15.05 23.99
N GLY A 22 22.83 15.93 24.35
CA GLY A 22 23.19 17.30 24.71
C GLY A 22 24.08 17.24 25.95
N THR A 23 25.14 18.05 25.99
CA THR A 23 25.87 18.22 27.24
C THR A 23 24.89 18.71 28.29
N ALA A 24 24.70 17.93 29.37
CA ALA A 24 23.82 18.28 30.46
C ALA A 24 24.33 19.57 31.12
N HIS A 25 23.74 20.70 30.74
CA HIS A 25 23.95 21.97 31.41
C HIS A 25 23.10 21.98 32.68
N ALA A 26 23.61 21.33 33.73
CA ALA A 26 22.98 21.31 35.04
C ALA A 26 22.79 22.76 35.53
N GLY A 27 21.52 23.23 35.53
CA GLY A 27 21.12 24.52 36.10
C GLY A 27 20.85 25.67 35.12
N SER A 28 20.72 25.45 33.80
CA SER A 28 20.44 26.54 32.86
C SER A 28 19.18 26.32 32.01
N ASP A 29 18.47 27.42 31.74
CA ASP A 29 17.29 27.59 30.88
C ASP A 29 17.61 27.34 29.38
N ILE A 30 18.27 26.21 29.09
CA ILE A 30 18.74 25.82 27.76
C ILE A 30 17.92 24.64 27.25
N VAL A 31 17.15 24.88 26.19
CA VAL A 31 16.44 23.85 25.42
C VAL A 31 17.46 23.25 24.44
N PRO A 32 17.68 21.92 24.45
CA PRO A 32 18.64 21.27 23.57
C PRO A 32 18.21 21.33 22.10
N PRO A 33 19.15 21.19 21.14
CA PRO A 33 18.83 21.24 19.72
C PRO A 33 18.01 20.01 19.31
N ARG A 34 17.00 20.21 18.45
CA ARG A 34 16.06 19.15 18.03
C ARG A 34 16.26 18.82 16.55
N PRO A 35 16.50 17.55 16.16
CA PRO A 35 16.66 17.19 14.75
C PRO A 35 15.34 17.33 14.01
N ILE A 36 15.36 18.01 12.86
CA ILE A 36 14.18 18.17 11.97
C ILE A 36 14.36 17.47 10.61
N TYR A 37 15.60 17.20 10.21
CA TYR A 37 15.92 16.39 9.03
C TYR A 37 17.21 15.61 9.28
N HIS A 38 17.14 14.28 9.23
CA HIS A 38 18.24 13.40 9.64
C HIS A 38 18.25 12.10 8.82
N PRO A 39 18.65 12.15 7.54
CA PRO A 39 18.74 10.96 6.70
C PRO A 39 19.71 9.93 7.29
N ASN A 40 19.41 8.66 7.05
CA ASN A 40 20.21 7.54 7.52
C ASN A 40 21.52 7.39 6.73
N PRO A 41 22.66 7.07 7.39
CA PRO A 41 23.90 6.76 6.71
C PRO A 41 23.85 5.44 5.96
N GLU A 42 24.48 5.41 4.80
CA GLU A 42 24.61 4.20 3.99
C GLU A 42 25.63 3.22 4.58
N TYR A 43 25.45 1.93 4.31
CA TYR A 43 26.47 0.92 4.61
C TYR A 43 27.59 0.95 3.56
N SER A 44 28.85 0.91 4.00
CA SER A 44 29.96 0.69 3.07
C SER A 44 29.89 -0.75 2.51
N GLU A 45 30.33 -0.94 1.27
CA GLU A 45 30.33 -2.26 0.65
C GLU A 45 31.24 -3.26 1.40
N ALA A 46 32.37 -2.77 1.91
CA ALA A 46 33.30 -3.55 2.72
C ALA A 46 32.66 -4.04 4.03
N ALA A 47 31.94 -3.16 4.73
CA ALA A 47 31.22 -3.51 5.95
C ALA A 47 30.03 -4.44 5.68
N ARG A 48 29.32 -4.24 4.55
CA ARG A 48 28.23 -5.12 4.13
C ARG A 48 28.71 -6.53 3.83
N LYS A 49 29.85 -6.67 3.13
CA LYS A 49 30.44 -7.98 2.81
C LYS A 49 30.98 -8.69 4.05
N ALA A 50 31.53 -7.93 4.99
CA ALA A 50 32.11 -8.45 6.23
C ALA A 50 31.09 -8.59 7.38
N ASN A 51 29.81 -8.30 7.14
CA ASN A 51 28.75 -8.30 8.13
C ASN A 51 29.09 -7.49 9.42
N VAL A 52 29.75 -6.34 9.26
CA VAL A 52 30.17 -5.49 10.39
C VAL A 52 28.97 -4.77 10.99
N GLN A 53 28.82 -4.82 12.31
CA GLN A 53 27.77 -4.13 13.07
C GLN A 53 28.39 -3.43 14.29
N GLY A 54 27.77 -2.35 14.74
CA GLY A 54 28.14 -1.64 15.96
C GLY A 54 27.77 -0.16 15.92
N THR A 55 28.28 0.61 16.87
CA THR A 55 27.95 2.03 17.02
C THR A 55 29.20 2.88 16.82
N CYS A 56 29.13 3.79 15.85
CA CYS A 56 30.07 4.90 15.68
C CYS A 56 29.56 6.06 16.53
N VAL A 57 30.44 6.70 17.31
CA VAL A 57 30.07 7.87 18.13
C VAL A 57 30.76 9.08 17.55
N LEU A 58 29.98 10.09 17.20
CA LEU A 58 30.44 11.36 16.66
C LEU A 58 30.19 12.48 17.68
N ARG A 59 31.12 13.42 17.80
CA ARG A 59 30.88 14.71 18.46
C ARG A 59 30.66 15.73 17.36
N VAL A 60 29.58 16.49 17.47
CA VAL A 60 29.21 17.49 16.49
C VAL A 60 28.81 18.79 17.17
N GLU A 61 29.00 19.90 16.49
CA GLU A 61 28.52 21.21 16.92
C GLU A 61 27.30 21.58 16.08
N VAL A 62 26.18 21.88 16.73
CA VAL A 62 25.00 22.43 16.06
C VAL A 62 25.10 23.95 16.16
N GLY A 63 25.13 24.63 15.01
CA GLY A 63 25.19 26.08 14.91
C GLY A 63 23.87 26.76 15.31
N THR A 64 23.89 28.09 15.43
CA THR A 64 22.69 28.90 15.73
C THR A 64 21.67 28.91 14.58
N ASP A 65 22.07 28.49 13.39
CA ASP A 65 21.25 28.27 12.20
C ASP A 65 20.71 26.83 12.09
N GLY A 66 21.07 25.96 13.03
CA GLY A 66 20.66 24.56 13.00
C GLY A 66 21.47 23.66 12.05
N ALA A 67 22.53 24.19 11.42
CA ALA A 67 23.44 23.41 10.62
C ALA A 67 24.46 22.67 11.49
N VAL A 68 24.95 21.53 11.00
CA VAL A 68 25.97 20.74 11.69
C VAL A 68 27.36 21.16 11.24
N HIS A 69 28.22 21.45 12.21
CA HIS A 69 29.61 21.84 12.03
C HIS A 69 30.54 20.99 12.93
N ASP A 70 31.84 21.03 12.63
CA ASP A 70 32.91 20.36 13.39
C ASP A 70 32.60 18.89 13.79
N VAL A 71 32.25 18.06 12.81
CA VAL A 71 31.98 16.62 13.02
C VAL A 71 33.28 15.85 13.26
N ARG A 72 33.43 15.23 14.43
CA ARG A 72 34.61 14.43 14.81
C ARG A 72 34.22 13.05 15.32
N VAL A 73 34.97 12.03 14.93
CA VAL A 73 34.79 10.67 15.43
C VAL A 73 35.34 10.57 16.85
N ALA A 74 34.46 10.30 17.81
CA ALA A 74 34.81 10.02 19.20
C ALA A 74 35.00 8.52 19.46
N ARG A 75 34.27 7.66 18.75
CA ARG A 75 34.46 6.21 18.75
C ARG A 75 34.28 5.67 17.34
N SER A 76 35.37 5.13 16.78
CA SER A 76 35.40 4.54 15.43
C SER A 76 34.84 3.12 15.43
N LEU A 77 34.14 2.79 14.35
CA LEU A 77 33.62 1.46 14.03
C LEU A 77 34.42 0.80 12.88
N GLY A 78 35.07 1.60 12.03
CA GLY A 78 35.97 1.14 10.96
C GLY A 78 35.26 0.65 9.69
N MET A 79 36.05 0.06 8.78
CA MET A 79 35.57 -0.55 7.53
C MET A 79 34.77 0.40 6.59
N GLY A 80 35.03 1.70 6.64
CA GLY A 80 34.34 2.71 5.83
C GLY A 80 33.00 3.19 6.41
N LEU A 81 32.60 2.70 7.59
CA LEU A 81 31.33 3.10 8.24
C LEU A 81 31.45 4.45 8.95
N ASP A 82 32.64 4.84 9.40
CA ASP A 82 32.87 6.12 10.06
C ASP A 82 32.69 7.27 9.08
N GLU A 83 33.23 7.13 7.86
CA GLU A 83 33.09 8.10 6.78
C GLU A 83 31.63 8.25 6.37
N LYS A 84 30.90 7.14 6.27
CA LYS A 84 29.46 7.16 5.96
C LYS A 84 28.62 7.79 7.07
N ALA A 85 28.98 7.57 8.34
CA ALA A 85 28.36 8.25 9.47
C ALA A 85 28.58 9.77 9.39
N ILE A 86 29.81 10.21 9.11
CA ILE A 86 30.15 11.64 8.98
C ILE A 86 29.42 12.30 7.81
N GLU A 87 29.38 11.62 6.65
CA GLU A 87 28.68 12.10 5.44
C GLU A 87 27.20 12.37 5.72
N ALA A 88 26.51 11.41 6.34
CA ALA A 88 25.10 11.58 6.70
C ALA A 88 24.91 12.67 7.73
N VAL A 89 25.67 12.67 8.83
CA VAL A 89 25.48 13.63 9.92
C VAL A 89 25.79 15.08 9.51
N ARG A 90 26.65 15.30 8.51
CA ARG A 90 26.87 16.63 7.92
C ARG A 90 25.64 17.17 7.18
N SER A 91 24.81 16.30 6.60
CA SER A 91 23.60 16.71 5.88
C SER A 91 22.41 16.96 6.81
N TRP A 92 22.56 16.71 8.11
CA TRP A 92 21.48 16.86 9.08
C TRP A 92 21.13 18.32 9.34
N ARG A 93 19.89 18.54 9.75
CA ARG A 93 19.37 19.85 10.18
C ARG A 93 18.66 19.73 11.52
N PHE A 94 18.88 20.74 12.33
CA PHE A 94 18.36 20.87 13.68
C PHE A 94 17.59 22.17 13.83
N GLU A 95 16.63 22.20 14.74
CA GLU A 95 16.30 23.41 15.48
C GLU A 95 17.46 23.67 16.46
N PRO A 96 18.07 24.87 16.46
CA PRO A 96 19.22 25.18 17.31
C PRO A 96 18.86 25.10 18.79
N ALA A 97 19.87 24.93 19.65
CA ALA A 97 19.65 25.01 21.08
C ALA A 97 19.18 26.42 21.45
N LEU A 98 18.22 26.56 22.36
CA LEU A 98 17.72 27.86 22.78
C LEU A 98 18.15 28.13 24.22
N LYS A 99 18.77 29.28 24.49
CA LYS A 99 19.02 29.77 25.84
C LYS A 99 18.15 30.99 26.08
N SER A 100 17.16 30.86 26.96
CA SER A 100 16.19 31.93 27.24
C SER A 100 15.56 32.51 25.96
N GLY A 101 15.19 31.62 25.02
CA GLY A 101 14.54 31.96 23.74
C GLY A 101 15.49 32.37 22.60
N ASN A 102 16.80 32.53 22.84
CA ASN A 102 17.77 32.88 21.80
C ASN A 102 18.56 31.65 21.32
N PRO A 103 18.77 31.48 20.00
CA PRO A 103 19.54 30.36 19.48
C PRO A 103 21.01 30.47 19.88
N VAL A 104 21.56 29.39 20.41
CA VAL A 104 22.96 29.23 20.82
C VAL A 104 23.54 27.96 20.18
N ALA A 105 24.83 28.01 19.83
CA ALA A 105 25.52 26.83 19.34
C ALA A 105 25.74 25.85 20.49
N ASP A 106 25.49 24.56 20.25
CA ASP A 106 25.62 23.52 21.27
C ASP A 106 26.37 22.29 20.74
N LYS A 107 27.21 21.71 21.59
CA LYS A 107 28.01 20.53 21.23
C LYS A 107 27.31 19.28 21.72
N ILE A 108 26.90 18.45 20.77
CA ILE A 108 26.15 17.24 21.05
C ILE A 108 26.93 16.01 20.62
N THR A 109 26.70 14.91 21.32
CA THR A 109 27.23 13.61 20.93
C THR A 109 26.16 12.85 20.17
N VAL A 110 26.47 12.47 18.93
CA VAL A 110 25.63 11.75 17.98
C VAL A 110 26.11 10.30 17.92
N GLU A 111 25.28 9.36 18.34
CA GLU A 111 25.59 7.93 18.22
C GLU A 111 24.96 7.33 16.96
N VAL A 112 25.77 6.99 15.96
CA VAL A 112 25.32 6.34 14.73
C VAL A 112 25.47 4.83 14.85
N THR A 113 24.34 4.12 14.94
CA THR A 113 24.36 2.66 15.10
C THR A 113 24.12 1.94 13.76
N PHE A 114 25.15 1.24 13.29
CA PHE A 114 25.09 0.37 12.10
C PHE A 114 24.71 -1.04 12.52
N ARG A 115 23.57 -1.51 12.05
CA ARG A 115 23.11 -2.89 12.23
C ARG A 115 22.66 -3.43 10.89
N MET A 116 23.01 -4.68 10.58
CA MET A 116 22.26 -5.42 9.56
C MET A 116 21.08 -6.04 10.29
N GLY A 117 19.99 -5.29 10.32
CA GLY A 117 18.72 -5.82 10.77
C GLY A 117 18.15 -6.76 9.71
N THR A 118 18.00 -8.03 10.06
CA THR A 118 16.63 -8.56 10.03
C THR A 118 15.86 -7.83 11.13
N ASP A 119 14.82 -7.08 10.76
CA ASP A 119 13.70 -6.40 11.46
C ASP A 119 13.63 -6.27 13.02
N ALA A 120 14.29 -7.11 13.81
CA ALA A 120 14.01 -7.31 15.24
C ALA A 120 14.65 -6.29 16.21
N ASP A 121 15.92 -5.90 16.03
CA ASP A 121 16.65 -5.11 17.05
C ASP A 121 16.37 -3.60 16.95
N ALA A 122 15.93 -3.18 15.77
CA ALA A 122 15.41 -1.86 15.48
C ALA A 122 14.14 -1.61 16.32
N ARG A 123 13.23 -2.57 16.27
CA ARG A 123 11.93 -2.55 16.95
C ARG A 123 12.02 -2.28 18.46
N GLN A 124 13.07 -2.76 19.13
CA GLN A 124 13.24 -2.62 20.59
C GLN A 124 13.65 -1.21 21.04
N LYS A 125 14.37 -0.45 20.20
CA LYS A 125 14.82 0.91 20.53
C LYS A 125 13.75 1.97 20.28
N LEU A 126 12.84 1.76 19.30
CA LEU A 126 11.66 2.62 19.11
C LEU A 126 10.65 2.49 20.27
N LEU A 127 10.56 1.30 20.88
CA LEU A 127 9.69 1.04 22.03
C LEU A 127 10.07 1.82 23.29
N ASN A 128 11.34 2.22 23.43
CA ASN A 128 11.85 2.89 24.64
C ASN A 128 11.87 4.43 24.56
N ALA A 129 11.58 5.01 23.39
CA ALA A 129 11.54 6.47 23.16
C ALA A 129 10.11 7.05 23.21
N LEU A 130 9.11 6.21 23.46
CA LEU A 130 7.72 6.62 23.66
C LEU A 130 7.53 7.15 25.09
N PRO A 131 6.65 8.16 25.32
CA PRO A 131 6.31 8.66 26.65
C PRO A 131 5.86 7.51 27.58
N PRO A 132 5.98 7.65 28.92
CA PRO A 132 5.58 6.60 29.85
C PRO A 132 4.14 6.20 29.57
N SER A 133 4.00 4.93 29.19
CA SER A 133 2.78 4.17 28.93
C SER A 133 1.48 4.95 29.04
N VAL A 134 1.01 5.51 27.93
CA VAL A 134 -0.41 5.31 27.66
C VAL A 134 -0.46 3.87 27.16
N GLU A 135 -0.85 2.94 28.03
CA GLU A 135 -1.34 1.66 27.58
C GLU A 135 -2.51 1.97 26.64
N PHE A 136 -2.25 1.97 25.35
CA PHE A 136 -3.29 1.70 24.38
C PHE A 136 -3.33 0.18 24.31
N PRO A 137 -4.22 -0.46 25.08
CA PRO A 137 -4.30 -1.91 25.02
C PRO A 137 -4.61 -2.28 23.58
N ILE A 138 -4.00 -3.37 23.12
CA ILE A 138 -4.75 -4.22 22.20
C ILE A 138 -6.02 -4.54 22.99
N SER A 139 -7.11 -3.86 22.66
CA SER A 139 -8.37 -4.13 23.35
C SER A 139 -8.82 -5.49 22.86
N THR A 140 -9.10 -6.39 23.77
CA THR A 140 -9.66 -7.69 23.45
C THR A 140 -11.10 -7.67 23.94
N THR A 141 -12.05 -7.58 23.03
CA THR A 141 -13.47 -7.59 23.37
C THR A 141 -14.00 -9.01 23.17
N VAL A 142 -14.44 -9.64 24.25
CA VAL A 142 -15.22 -10.88 24.16
C VAL A 142 -16.66 -10.48 23.92
N GLU A 143 -17.13 -10.68 22.69
CA GLU A 143 -18.53 -10.49 22.32
C GLU A 143 -19.08 -11.78 21.74
N SER A 144 -20.28 -12.17 22.17
CA SER A 144 -21.08 -13.13 21.44
C SER A 144 -21.48 -12.57 20.08
N CYS A 145 -21.72 -13.43 19.09
CA CYS A 145 -22.25 -13.00 17.79
C CYS A 145 -23.49 -12.11 17.98
N PRO A 146 -23.65 -11.04 17.18
CA PRO A 146 -24.87 -10.26 17.20
C PRO A 146 -26.07 -11.17 16.93
N ASP A 147 -27.09 -11.10 17.79
CA ASP A 147 -28.36 -11.78 17.55
C ASP A 147 -29.02 -11.06 16.36
N SER A 148 -29.00 -11.69 15.19
CA SER A 148 -29.58 -11.13 13.97
C SER A 148 -31.10 -11.11 14.09
N SER A 149 -31.62 -10.17 14.88
CA SER A 149 -33.03 -9.81 14.83
C SER A 149 -33.25 -9.08 13.51
N PRO A 150 -34.14 -9.56 12.62
CA PRO A 150 -34.37 -8.93 11.34
C PRO A 150 -35.00 -7.56 11.60
N HIS A 151 -34.21 -6.50 11.44
CA HIS A 151 -34.76 -5.17 11.32
C HIS A 151 -35.47 -5.12 9.97
N GLY A 152 -36.80 -5.21 10.03
CA GLY A 152 -37.70 -4.98 8.91
C GLY A 152 -37.57 -3.55 8.42
N GLN A 153 -36.54 -3.28 7.64
CA GLN A 153 -36.54 -2.22 6.67
C GLN A 153 -37.03 -2.87 5.38
N THR A 154 -38.17 -2.43 4.88
CA THR A 154 -38.58 -2.75 3.51
C THR A 154 -37.53 -2.10 2.61
N GLU A 155 -36.49 -2.86 2.24
CA GLU A 155 -35.52 -2.42 1.26
C GLU A 155 -36.28 -2.05 -0.03
N PRO A 156 -35.88 -0.96 -0.71
CA PRO A 156 -36.42 -0.68 -2.03
C PRO A 156 -36.23 -1.93 -2.89
N LEU A 157 -37.30 -2.34 -3.60
CA LEU A 157 -37.26 -3.47 -4.51
C LEU A 157 -36.05 -3.32 -5.44
N ASN A 158 -35.06 -4.19 -5.27
CA ASN A 158 -33.89 -4.28 -6.12
C ASN A 158 -34.06 -5.51 -7.02
N PRO A 159 -34.85 -5.39 -8.10
CA PRO A 159 -35.27 -6.54 -8.88
C PRO A 159 -34.07 -7.20 -9.55
N GLU A 160 -34.12 -8.53 -9.65
CA GLU A 160 -33.12 -9.32 -10.35
C GLU A 160 -33.25 -9.10 -11.85
N VAL A 161 -32.15 -8.88 -12.56
CA VAL A 161 -32.16 -8.76 -14.02
C VAL A 161 -31.32 -9.88 -14.62
N ARG A 162 -31.91 -10.61 -15.57
CA ARG A 162 -31.23 -11.68 -16.31
C ARG A 162 -31.09 -11.31 -17.78
N ILE A 163 -29.86 -11.34 -18.26
CA ILE A 163 -29.57 -11.19 -19.69
C ILE A 163 -29.74 -12.57 -20.33
N SER A 164 -30.76 -12.73 -21.17
CA SER A 164 -31.07 -14.02 -21.81
C SER A 164 -30.25 -14.24 -23.07
N ASP A 165 -30.07 -13.17 -23.84
CA ASP A 165 -29.36 -13.18 -25.11
C ASP A 165 -28.46 -11.96 -25.19
N VAL A 166 -27.30 -12.16 -25.81
CA VAL A 166 -26.32 -11.11 -26.12
C VAL A 166 -25.93 -11.30 -27.56
N VAL A 167 -26.16 -10.27 -28.37
CA VAL A 167 -25.81 -10.24 -29.78
C VAL A 167 -24.83 -9.11 -30.00
N PHE A 168 -23.78 -9.41 -30.77
CA PHE A 168 -22.77 -8.47 -31.20
C PHE A 168 -22.95 -8.20 -32.69
N ASP A 169 -22.97 -6.93 -33.05
CA ASP A 169 -22.98 -6.48 -34.44
C ASP A 169 -21.95 -5.37 -34.66
N GLY A 170 -21.58 -5.12 -35.93
CA GLY A 170 -20.53 -4.16 -36.30
C GLY A 170 -19.39 -4.81 -37.08
N THR A 171 -18.25 -4.13 -37.12
CA THR A 171 -17.03 -4.61 -37.79
C THR A 171 -16.21 -5.39 -36.77
N LEU A 172 -16.38 -6.72 -36.78
CA LEU A 172 -15.78 -7.62 -35.79
C LEU A 172 -14.64 -8.43 -36.42
N GLU A 173 -13.41 -8.17 -36.01
CA GLU A 173 -12.22 -8.95 -36.34
C GLU A 173 -12.03 -10.14 -35.38
N ILE A 174 -12.57 -10.06 -34.15
CA ILE A 174 -12.41 -11.16 -33.19
C ILE A 174 -13.19 -12.43 -33.60
N PRO A 175 -12.65 -13.64 -33.38
CA PRO A 175 -13.32 -14.89 -33.75
C PRO A 175 -14.66 -15.10 -33.04
N ALA A 176 -15.61 -15.77 -33.73
CA ALA A 176 -16.93 -16.08 -33.16
C ALA A 176 -16.87 -16.90 -31.85
N GLU A 177 -15.84 -17.73 -31.67
CA GLU A 177 -15.63 -18.46 -30.42
C GLU A 177 -15.40 -17.51 -29.24
N GLU A 178 -14.56 -16.49 -29.43
CA GLU A 178 -14.27 -15.50 -28.40
C GLU A 178 -15.49 -14.64 -28.11
N GLN A 179 -16.22 -14.23 -29.14
CA GLN A 179 -17.51 -13.54 -28.99
C GLN A 179 -18.48 -14.36 -28.12
N ASN A 180 -18.61 -15.67 -28.39
CA ASN A 180 -19.47 -16.56 -27.62
C ASN A 180 -19.04 -16.66 -26.15
N GLN A 181 -17.73 -16.66 -25.87
CA GLN A 181 -17.21 -16.65 -24.50
C GLN A 181 -17.56 -15.35 -23.76
N ILE A 182 -17.42 -14.19 -24.42
CA ILE A 182 -17.78 -12.89 -23.84
C ILE A 182 -19.28 -12.84 -23.55
N ALA A 183 -20.11 -13.22 -24.53
CA ALA A 183 -21.56 -13.32 -24.35
C ALA A 183 -21.94 -14.26 -23.21
N ALA A 184 -21.25 -15.41 -23.07
CA ALA A 184 -21.50 -16.34 -21.97
C ALA A 184 -21.15 -15.74 -20.61
N ALA A 185 -20.00 -15.07 -20.48
CA ALA A 185 -19.59 -14.42 -19.24
C ALA A 185 -20.59 -13.34 -18.81
N ILE A 186 -21.08 -12.53 -19.74
CA ILE A 186 -22.09 -11.50 -19.47
C ILE A 186 -23.41 -12.13 -19.01
N LYS A 187 -23.86 -13.23 -19.63
CA LYS A 187 -25.11 -13.92 -19.26
C LYS A 187 -25.05 -14.64 -17.90
N GLN A 188 -23.87 -15.07 -17.47
CA GLN A 188 -23.69 -15.83 -16.22
C GLN A 188 -23.62 -14.95 -14.97
N ARG A 189 -23.42 -13.64 -15.12
CA ARG A 189 -23.34 -12.69 -14.01
C ARG A 189 -24.72 -12.42 -13.42
N GLU A 190 -24.76 -12.21 -12.10
CA GLU A 190 -25.96 -11.79 -11.39
C GLU A 190 -26.07 -10.26 -11.44
N TYR A 191 -27.18 -9.77 -12.00
CA TYR A 191 -27.46 -8.33 -12.05
C TYR A 191 -28.67 -8.00 -11.19
N ARG A 192 -28.65 -6.80 -10.62
CA ARG A 192 -29.76 -6.22 -9.86
C ARG A 192 -29.93 -4.76 -10.20
N GLY A 193 -31.17 -4.30 -10.18
CA GLY A 193 -31.52 -2.90 -10.44
C GLY A 193 -32.45 -2.74 -11.64
N SER A 194 -32.42 -1.57 -12.27
CA SER A 194 -33.25 -1.31 -13.45
C SER A 194 -32.68 -2.00 -14.70
N ALA A 195 -33.56 -2.31 -15.66
CA ALA A 195 -33.14 -2.86 -16.94
C ALA A 195 -32.15 -1.94 -17.68
N ASP A 196 -32.37 -0.62 -17.64
CA ASP A 196 -31.47 0.36 -18.26
C ASP A 196 -30.10 0.39 -17.56
N GLY A 197 -30.05 0.42 -16.22
CA GLY A 197 -28.78 0.43 -15.49
C GLY A 197 -27.97 -0.85 -15.71
N VAL A 198 -28.64 -2.00 -15.82
CA VAL A 198 -28.00 -3.28 -16.17
C VAL A 198 -27.55 -3.31 -17.63
N THR A 199 -28.23 -2.59 -18.52
CA THR A 199 -27.79 -2.45 -19.92
C THR A 199 -26.49 -1.66 -19.98
N ASP A 200 -26.41 -0.53 -19.29
CA ASP A 200 -25.19 0.28 -19.22
C ASP A 200 -24.02 -0.52 -18.60
N GLU A 201 -24.28 -1.24 -17.49
CA GLU A 201 -23.28 -2.12 -16.87
C GLU A 201 -22.80 -3.21 -17.84
N ALA A 202 -23.73 -3.86 -18.55
CA ALA A 202 -23.37 -4.90 -19.51
C ALA A 202 -22.58 -4.37 -20.71
N LEU A 203 -22.92 -3.20 -21.25
CA LEU A 203 -22.16 -2.56 -22.33
C LEU A 203 -20.75 -2.17 -21.88
N GLU A 204 -20.57 -1.77 -20.62
CA GLU A 204 -19.23 -1.56 -20.05
C GLU A 204 -18.43 -2.88 -20.01
N LEU A 205 -19.04 -3.99 -19.60
CA LEU A 205 -18.36 -5.29 -19.59
C LEU A 205 -17.98 -5.78 -20.99
N VAL A 206 -18.81 -5.49 -21.99
CA VAL A 206 -18.46 -5.71 -23.40
C VAL A 206 -17.22 -4.88 -23.73
N ARG A 207 -17.20 -3.58 -23.43
CA ARG A 207 -16.03 -2.72 -23.68
C ARG A 207 -14.76 -3.26 -23.01
N GLU A 208 -14.85 -3.62 -21.73
CA GLU A 208 -13.73 -4.20 -20.98
C GLU A 208 -13.18 -5.47 -21.64
N ALA A 209 -14.07 -6.35 -22.12
CA ALA A 209 -13.66 -7.59 -22.76
C ALA A 209 -12.87 -7.37 -24.06
N TRP A 210 -13.21 -6.33 -24.83
CA TRP A 210 -12.43 -5.93 -26.01
C TRP A 210 -11.10 -5.26 -25.63
N GLN A 211 -11.09 -4.43 -24.58
CA GLN A 211 -9.85 -3.83 -24.06
C GLN A 211 -8.87 -4.87 -23.50
N ASP A 212 -9.38 -5.97 -22.93
CA ASP A 212 -8.57 -7.12 -22.51
C ASP A 212 -7.93 -7.85 -23.72
N ARG A 213 -8.33 -7.53 -24.94
CA ARG A 213 -7.76 -8.07 -26.19
C ARG A 213 -6.95 -7.05 -26.98
N GLY A 214 -6.70 -5.86 -26.43
CA GLY A 214 -5.88 -4.82 -27.06
C GLY A 214 -6.65 -3.76 -27.84
N TYR A 215 -7.98 -3.85 -27.91
CA TYR A 215 -8.80 -2.85 -28.58
C TYR A 215 -9.13 -1.71 -27.60
N PHE A 216 -8.16 -0.84 -27.33
CA PHE A 216 -8.33 0.26 -26.36
C PHE A 216 -9.14 1.45 -26.89
N LYS A 217 -9.26 1.57 -28.22
CA LYS A 217 -10.08 2.58 -28.89
C LYS A 217 -11.50 2.08 -29.18
N VAL A 218 -11.86 0.87 -28.72
CA VAL A 218 -13.17 0.26 -28.98
C VAL A 218 -14.30 1.17 -28.51
N GLN A 219 -15.27 1.37 -29.39
CA GLN A 219 -16.52 2.03 -29.05
C GLN A 219 -17.63 0.98 -28.98
N VAL A 220 -18.34 0.98 -27.85
CA VAL A 220 -19.46 0.06 -27.62
C VAL A 220 -20.68 0.89 -27.34
N THR A 221 -21.69 0.73 -28.19
CA THR A 221 -23.02 1.31 -28.02
C THR A 221 -24.05 0.20 -28.13
N GLY A 222 -25.22 0.37 -27.54
CA GLY A 222 -26.24 -0.67 -27.67
C GLY A 222 -27.51 -0.32 -26.93
N GLU A 223 -28.45 -1.25 -27.03
CA GLU A 223 -29.73 -1.17 -26.35
C GLU A 223 -30.11 -2.57 -25.85
N SER A 224 -30.99 -2.61 -24.85
CA SER A 224 -31.62 -3.86 -24.46
C SER A 224 -33.12 -3.84 -24.73
N LYS A 225 -33.66 -5.02 -24.98
CA LYS A 225 -35.09 -5.24 -25.15
C LYS A 225 -35.59 -6.08 -23.99
N ILE A 226 -36.58 -5.57 -23.28
CA ILE A 226 -37.25 -6.31 -22.21
C ILE A 226 -38.08 -7.42 -22.85
N ILE A 227 -37.71 -8.66 -22.55
CA ILE A 227 -38.42 -9.87 -23.00
C ILE A 227 -39.61 -10.13 -22.07
N SER A 228 -39.37 -10.03 -20.77
CA SER A 228 -40.39 -10.19 -19.74
C SER A 228 -39.98 -9.40 -18.51
N SER A 229 -40.92 -8.71 -17.87
CA SER A 229 -40.66 -7.98 -16.63
C SER A 229 -41.81 -8.19 -15.64
N ASN A 230 -41.45 -8.39 -14.38
CA ASN A 230 -42.36 -8.41 -13.23
C ASN A 230 -41.70 -7.64 -12.07
N PRO A 231 -42.43 -7.37 -10.97
CA PRO A 231 -41.92 -6.53 -9.87
C PRO A 231 -40.65 -7.06 -9.18
N VAL A 232 -40.29 -8.33 -9.38
CA VAL A 232 -39.19 -9.01 -8.69
C VAL A 232 -38.03 -9.34 -9.65
N SER A 233 -38.34 -9.54 -10.93
CA SER A 233 -37.37 -9.98 -11.92
C SER A 233 -37.68 -9.48 -13.33
N SER A 234 -36.63 -9.16 -14.07
CA SER A 234 -36.70 -8.82 -15.49
C SER A 234 -35.75 -9.67 -16.32
N ARG A 235 -36.17 -9.99 -17.54
CA ARG A 235 -35.34 -10.65 -18.56
C ARG A 235 -35.17 -9.73 -19.73
N ILE A 236 -33.92 -9.52 -20.14
CA ILE A 236 -33.57 -8.64 -21.25
C ILE A 236 -32.76 -9.38 -22.31
N ALA A 237 -32.86 -8.96 -23.56
CA ALA A 237 -31.94 -9.29 -24.64
C ALA A 237 -31.07 -8.07 -24.93
N LEU A 238 -29.75 -8.23 -24.92
CA LEU A 238 -28.78 -7.18 -25.19
C LEU A 238 -28.35 -7.21 -26.66
N ASN A 239 -28.40 -6.07 -27.34
CA ASN A 239 -27.77 -5.88 -28.64
C ASN A 239 -26.68 -4.82 -28.52
N ALA A 240 -25.44 -5.22 -28.74
CA ALA A 240 -24.27 -4.36 -28.66
C ALA A 240 -23.63 -4.18 -30.04
N HIS A 241 -23.64 -2.94 -30.50
CA HIS A 241 -22.92 -2.48 -31.69
C HIS A 241 -21.49 -2.10 -31.30
N ILE A 242 -20.52 -2.70 -31.98
CA ILE A 242 -19.09 -2.57 -31.65
C ILE A 242 -18.33 -2.02 -32.85
N ASP A 243 -17.56 -0.97 -32.58
CA ASP A 243 -16.53 -0.44 -33.46
C ASP A 243 -15.17 -0.67 -32.81
N GLU A 244 -14.53 -1.79 -33.17
CA GLU A 244 -13.32 -2.31 -32.53
C GLU A 244 -12.13 -1.36 -32.61
N HIS A 245 -12.03 -0.65 -33.74
CA HIS A 245 -10.79 0.02 -34.18
C HIS A 245 -9.59 -0.96 -34.21
N GLU A 246 -8.39 -0.45 -34.44
CA GLU A 246 -7.18 -1.26 -34.57
C GLU A 246 -6.71 -1.79 -33.20
N GLN A 247 -6.17 -3.01 -33.21
CA GLN A 247 -5.57 -3.62 -32.03
C GLN A 247 -4.25 -2.91 -31.65
N CYS A 248 -4.17 -2.40 -30.42
CA CYS A 248 -3.00 -1.71 -29.90
C CYS A 248 -2.07 -2.65 -29.11
N ARG A 249 -0.77 -2.36 -29.17
CA ARG A 249 0.27 -2.91 -28.28
C ARG A 249 0.61 -1.92 -27.17
N LEU A 250 1.13 -2.41 -26.06
CA LEU A 250 1.65 -1.56 -25.01
C LEU A 250 2.91 -0.81 -25.51
N GLY A 251 2.91 0.51 -25.44
CA GLY A 251 4.07 1.36 -25.69
C GLY A 251 4.98 1.40 -24.47
N GLU A 252 4.83 2.45 -23.65
CA GLU A 252 5.53 2.59 -22.36
C GLU A 252 4.57 2.81 -21.19
N ILE A 253 5.02 2.50 -19.97
CA ILE A 253 4.33 2.88 -18.73
C ILE A 253 5.26 3.81 -17.95
N THR A 254 4.82 5.04 -17.71
CA THR A 254 5.57 6.04 -16.96
C THR A 254 4.87 6.39 -15.66
N PHE A 255 5.61 6.98 -14.72
CA PHE A 255 5.11 7.34 -13.39
C PHE A 255 5.46 8.79 -13.09
N ARG A 256 4.48 9.53 -12.54
CA ARG A 256 4.65 10.92 -12.10
C ARG A 256 4.11 11.05 -10.67
N GLY A 257 4.70 11.94 -9.87
CA GLY A 257 4.23 12.21 -8.50
C GLY A 257 4.76 11.24 -7.42
N ASN A 258 5.40 10.14 -7.79
CA ASN A 258 6.01 9.19 -6.87
C ASN A 258 7.29 9.77 -6.21
N LYS A 259 7.24 9.99 -4.89
CA LYS A 259 8.35 10.53 -4.08
C LYS A 259 8.96 9.47 -3.18
N THR A 260 8.12 8.56 -2.67
CA THR A 260 8.51 7.54 -1.71
C THR A 260 9.24 6.38 -2.42
N ILE A 261 8.67 5.88 -3.51
CA ILE A 261 9.31 4.87 -4.36
C ILE A 261 9.78 5.55 -5.64
N SER A 262 10.98 6.13 -5.62
CA SER A 262 11.55 6.87 -6.75
C SER A 262 12.09 5.98 -7.87
N ASN A 263 12.22 4.68 -7.65
CA ASN A 263 12.73 3.74 -8.64
C ASN A 263 11.62 3.32 -9.62
N ASN A 264 11.45 4.09 -10.70
CA ASN A 264 10.45 3.83 -11.73
C ASN A 264 10.61 2.45 -12.40
N ARG A 265 11.83 1.91 -12.49
CA ARG A 265 12.05 0.57 -13.03
C ARG A 265 11.44 -0.50 -12.12
N ALA A 266 11.61 -0.37 -10.81
CA ALA A 266 10.99 -1.29 -9.86
C ALA A 266 9.46 -1.22 -9.91
N LEU A 267 8.88 -0.02 -10.09
CA LEU A 267 7.44 0.13 -10.28
C LEU A 267 6.97 -0.49 -11.61
N ARG A 268 7.71 -0.30 -12.70
CA ARG A 268 7.44 -0.90 -14.01
C ARG A 268 7.49 -2.44 -13.96
N ASP A 269 8.41 -3.01 -13.19
CA ASP A 269 8.57 -4.46 -13.06
C ASP A 269 7.41 -5.15 -12.34
N LEU A 270 6.57 -4.41 -11.60
CA LEU A 270 5.35 -4.92 -10.98
C LEU A 270 4.23 -5.19 -11.99
N PHE A 271 4.32 -4.65 -13.21
CA PHE A 271 3.36 -4.91 -14.26
C PHE A 271 3.71 -6.23 -14.98
N PRO A 272 2.76 -7.19 -15.07
CA PRO A 272 3.00 -8.47 -15.73
C PRO A 272 3.22 -8.30 -17.25
N ILE A 273 2.56 -7.32 -17.87
CA ILE A 273 2.68 -7.00 -19.29
C ILE A 273 3.99 -6.27 -19.62
N LYS A 274 4.61 -6.61 -20.75
CA LYS A 274 5.86 -6.01 -21.25
C LYS A 274 5.60 -5.09 -22.44
N ASP A 275 6.52 -4.14 -22.65
CA ASP A 275 6.45 -3.18 -23.75
C ASP A 275 6.48 -3.97 -25.09
N GLY A 276 5.60 -3.60 -26.02
CA GLY A 276 5.42 -4.25 -27.32
C GLY A 276 4.47 -5.47 -27.33
N GLU A 277 4.02 -5.96 -26.17
CA GLU A 277 2.96 -6.98 -26.09
C GLU A 277 1.59 -6.40 -26.43
N ILE A 278 0.63 -7.25 -26.81
CA ILE A 278 -0.76 -6.80 -27.02
C ILE A 278 -1.27 -6.17 -25.73
N ALA A 279 -1.80 -4.95 -25.83
CA ALA A 279 -2.29 -4.24 -24.66
C ALA A 279 -3.43 -5.05 -24.01
N ASN A 280 -3.47 -5.07 -22.69
CA ASN A 280 -4.47 -5.84 -21.96
C ASN A 280 -4.81 -5.13 -20.67
N ARG A 281 -6.08 -4.75 -20.53
CA ARG A 281 -6.57 -3.95 -19.39
C ARG A 281 -6.48 -4.72 -18.07
N GLN A 282 -6.77 -6.02 -18.04
CA GLN A 282 -6.56 -6.86 -16.85
C GLN A 282 -5.11 -6.83 -16.33
N ASN A 283 -4.12 -6.95 -17.21
CA ASN A 283 -2.71 -6.92 -16.83
C ASN A 283 -2.30 -5.54 -16.30
N ILE A 284 -2.88 -4.46 -16.84
CA ILE A 284 -2.68 -3.09 -16.32
C ILE A 284 -3.30 -2.97 -14.93
N ALA A 285 -4.54 -3.42 -14.76
CA ALA A 285 -5.23 -3.42 -13.47
C ALA A 285 -4.48 -4.23 -12.40
N GLN A 286 -3.93 -5.39 -12.76
CA GLN A 286 -3.07 -6.19 -11.88
C GLN A 286 -1.78 -5.47 -11.48
N GLY A 287 -1.18 -4.74 -12.41
CA GLY A 287 -0.02 -3.89 -12.14
C GLY A 287 -0.36 -2.76 -11.16
N LEU A 288 -1.47 -2.04 -11.38
CA LEU A 288 -1.96 -1.00 -10.47
C LEU A 288 -2.25 -1.54 -9.06
N GLU A 289 -2.86 -2.72 -8.97
CA GLU A 289 -3.10 -3.38 -7.68
C GLU A 289 -1.78 -3.79 -7.00
N SER A 290 -0.77 -4.20 -7.77
CA SER A 290 0.56 -4.51 -7.26
C SER A 290 1.29 -3.26 -6.75
N LEU A 291 1.14 -2.12 -7.44
CA LEU A 291 1.62 -0.82 -6.96
C LEU A 291 0.94 -0.44 -5.64
N ARG A 292 -0.39 -0.52 -5.59
CA ARG A 292 -1.17 -0.23 -4.39
C ARG A 292 -0.68 -1.05 -3.21
N LYS A 293 -0.50 -2.36 -3.39
CA LYS A 293 0.07 -3.24 -2.35
C LYS A 293 1.47 -2.80 -1.93
N ALA A 294 2.36 -2.46 -2.87
CA ALA A 294 3.71 -2.01 -2.55
C ALA A 294 3.71 -0.72 -1.70
N TYR A 295 2.81 0.21 -1.98
CA TYR A 295 2.62 1.45 -1.24
C TYR A 295 1.95 1.25 0.13
N MET A 296 0.96 0.36 0.23
CA MET A 296 0.30 0.02 1.50
C MET A 296 1.25 -0.61 2.52
N VAL A 297 2.28 -1.33 2.07
CA VAL A 297 3.34 -1.88 2.94
C VAL A 297 4.21 -0.76 3.54
N GLN A 298 4.23 0.40 2.90
CA GLN A 298 4.92 1.61 3.36
C GLN A 298 3.95 2.63 4.02
N GLY A 299 2.77 2.17 4.45
CA GLY A 299 1.82 2.99 5.21
C GLY A 299 0.93 3.92 4.40
N PHE A 300 1.00 3.89 3.06
CA PHE A 300 0.12 4.70 2.22
C PHE A 300 -1.17 3.93 1.92
N ILE A 301 -2.21 4.22 2.70
CA ILE A 301 -3.51 3.54 2.61
C ILE A 301 -4.38 4.15 1.51
N ASN A 302 -4.38 5.49 1.42
CA ASN A 302 -5.20 6.26 0.47
C ASN A 302 -4.41 6.65 -0.79
N VAL A 303 -3.40 5.85 -1.16
CA VAL A 303 -2.66 6.08 -2.40
C VAL A 303 -3.61 5.93 -3.58
N THR A 304 -3.57 6.88 -4.51
CA THR A 304 -4.38 6.87 -5.73
C THR A 304 -3.46 6.84 -6.95
N PHE A 305 -3.79 5.96 -7.90
CA PHE A 305 -3.13 5.86 -9.19
C PHE A 305 -4.13 6.21 -10.27
N VAL A 306 -3.82 7.23 -11.07
CA VAL A 306 -4.65 7.66 -12.20
C VAL A 306 -3.90 7.34 -13.49
N PRO A 307 -4.26 6.25 -14.20
CA PRO A 307 -3.65 5.92 -15.47
C PRO A 307 -4.26 6.76 -16.60
N GLU A 308 -3.45 7.57 -17.27
CA GLU A 308 -3.84 8.34 -18.45
C GLU A 308 -3.33 7.64 -19.71
N PRO A 309 -4.22 7.13 -20.60
CA PRO A 309 -3.80 6.52 -21.86
C PRO A 309 -3.36 7.59 -22.86
N ARG A 310 -2.24 7.33 -23.54
CA ARG A 310 -1.74 8.11 -24.68
C ARG A 310 -1.54 7.17 -25.86
N PHE A 311 -2.13 7.51 -26.99
CA PHE A 311 -1.94 6.77 -28.23
C PHE A 311 -0.88 7.46 -29.08
N ASP A 312 -0.12 6.68 -29.85
CA ASP A 312 0.72 7.24 -30.91
C ASP A 312 -0.14 7.72 -32.10
N ASP A 313 0.49 8.41 -33.05
CA ASP A 313 -0.18 9.00 -34.22
C ASP A 313 -0.92 7.95 -35.07
N ASP A 314 -0.35 6.76 -35.22
CA ASP A 314 -0.94 5.65 -35.99
C ASP A 314 -1.88 4.80 -35.12
N GLY A 315 -1.95 5.04 -33.81
CA GLY A 315 -2.85 4.33 -32.90
C GLY A 315 -2.49 2.86 -32.61
N GLN A 316 -1.32 2.40 -33.04
CA GLN A 316 -0.86 1.03 -32.85
C GLN A 316 -0.27 0.78 -31.46
N LEU A 317 0.14 1.84 -30.77
CA LEU A 317 0.71 1.82 -29.43
C LEU A 317 -0.16 2.62 -28.47
N VAL A 318 -0.45 2.01 -27.32
CA VAL A 318 -1.04 2.68 -26.17
C VAL A 318 0.00 2.72 -25.04
N SER A 319 0.36 3.92 -24.62
CA SER A 319 1.23 4.18 -23.47
C SER A 319 0.41 4.70 -22.31
N PHE A 320 0.87 4.50 -21.08
CA PHE A 320 0.17 4.95 -19.87
C PHE A 320 1.06 5.86 -19.04
N ASP A 321 0.61 7.09 -18.81
CA ASP A 321 1.16 7.94 -17.76
C ASP A 321 0.38 7.71 -16.49
N ILE A 322 1.03 7.19 -15.46
CA ILE A 322 0.39 6.95 -14.17
C ILE A 322 0.74 8.10 -13.24
N ASP A 323 -0.26 8.94 -12.97
CA ASP A 323 -0.18 9.95 -11.93
C ASP A 323 -0.41 9.31 -10.55
N VAL A 324 0.56 9.50 -9.67
CA VAL A 324 0.57 8.94 -8.32
C VAL A 324 0.29 10.06 -7.32
N ASP A 325 -0.87 9.98 -6.67
CA ASP A 325 -1.10 10.71 -5.42
C ASP A 325 -0.82 9.77 -4.26
N GLU A 326 0.37 9.90 -3.66
CA GLU A 326 0.78 9.03 -2.55
C GLU A 326 -0.10 9.23 -1.31
N GLY A 327 -0.66 10.43 -1.14
CA GLY A 327 -1.40 10.79 0.06
C GLY A 327 -0.51 10.83 1.30
N LYS A 328 -1.10 10.56 2.47
CA LYS A 328 -0.39 10.53 3.76
C LYS A 328 0.00 9.11 4.15
N GLN A 329 1.10 9.00 4.88
CA GLN A 329 1.42 7.79 5.62
C GLN A 329 0.55 7.68 6.87
N PHE A 330 0.08 6.47 7.15
CA PHE A 330 -0.74 6.16 8.31
C PHE A 330 0.04 5.31 9.32
N PHE A 331 -0.08 5.66 10.59
CA PHE A 331 0.45 4.90 11.72
C PHE A 331 -0.68 4.20 12.45
N VAL A 332 -0.42 3.01 12.97
CA VAL A 332 -1.43 2.24 13.73
C VAL A 332 -1.67 2.92 15.07
N SER A 333 -2.87 3.46 15.32
CA SER A 333 -3.21 4.13 16.59
C SER A 333 -3.82 3.18 17.61
N SER A 334 -4.61 2.22 17.16
CA SER A 334 -5.20 1.21 18.02
C SER A 334 -5.41 -0.10 17.26
N ILE A 335 -5.39 -1.20 18.01
CA ILE A 335 -5.74 -2.52 17.50
C ILE A 335 -6.75 -3.13 18.46
N ASN A 336 -7.89 -3.53 17.95
CA ASN A 336 -8.94 -4.21 18.68
C ASN A 336 -9.07 -5.64 18.14
N LEU A 337 -9.10 -6.63 19.02
CA LEU A 337 -9.35 -8.03 18.67
C LEU A 337 -10.69 -8.43 19.28
N ILE A 338 -11.63 -8.85 18.44
CA ILE A 338 -12.93 -9.37 18.85
C ILE A 338 -12.90 -10.87 18.67
N GLY A 339 -13.35 -11.63 19.67
CA GLY A 339 -13.28 -13.08 19.65
C GLY A 339 -14.27 -13.74 20.61
N GLU A 340 -14.52 -15.03 20.39
CA GLU A 340 -15.55 -15.78 21.12
C GLU A 340 -15.16 -16.06 22.58
N ASN A 341 -13.87 -16.15 22.86
CA ASN A 341 -13.36 -16.46 24.19
C ASN A 341 -11.94 -15.89 24.40
N ALA A 342 -11.52 -15.87 25.66
CA ALA A 342 -10.22 -15.31 26.04
C ALA A 342 -9.03 -16.13 25.54
N GLU A 343 -9.18 -17.44 25.31
CA GLU A 343 -8.09 -18.30 24.85
C GLU A 343 -7.75 -18.04 23.38
N THR A 344 -8.75 -17.91 22.51
CA THR A 344 -8.56 -17.55 21.09
C THR A 344 -7.95 -16.17 20.94
N LEU A 345 -8.39 -15.20 21.74
CA LEU A 345 -7.81 -13.84 21.74
C LEU A 345 -6.36 -13.84 22.25
N LYS A 346 -6.06 -14.66 23.25
CA LYS A 346 -4.69 -14.82 23.78
C LYS A 346 -3.77 -15.52 22.79
N ASP A 347 -4.28 -16.43 21.98
CA ASP A 347 -3.51 -17.07 20.92
C ASP A 347 -3.25 -16.11 19.75
N ALA A 348 -4.32 -15.47 19.25
CA ALA A 348 -4.25 -14.50 18.16
C ALA A 348 -3.33 -13.31 18.48
N SER A 349 -3.40 -12.76 19.68
CA SER A 349 -2.54 -11.64 20.09
C SER A 349 -1.03 -11.97 20.04
N LYS A 350 -0.62 -13.24 20.13
CA LYS A 350 0.80 -13.64 20.00
C LYS A 350 1.27 -13.64 18.54
N ASP A 351 0.38 -13.95 17.60
CA ASP A 351 0.67 -13.97 16.17
C ASP A 351 0.51 -12.60 15.51
N LEU A 352 -0.03 -11.62 16.22
CA LEU A 352 -0.16 -10.26 15.75
C LEU A 352 1.21 -9.56 15.74
N PHE A 353 1.88 -9.62 14.58
CA PHE A 353 3.13 -8.90 14.36
C PHE A 353 2.93 -7.40 14.14
N LEU A 354 1.70 -6.90 14.08
CA LEU A 354 1.43 -5.47 13.98
C LEU A 354 1.42 -4.81 15.37
N LYS A 355 2.12 -3.68 15.56
CA LYS A 355 2.18 -2.94 16.84
C LYS A 355 1.56 -1.56 16.72
N VAL A 356 0.90 -1.12 17.79
CA VAL A 356 0.48 0.28 17.94
C VAL A 356 1.71 1.21 17.89
N GLY A 357 1.56 2.35 17.23
CA GLY A 357 2.59 3.36 16.99
C GLY A 357 3.47 3.09 15.77
N GLN A 358 3.42 1.90 15.18
CA GLN A 358 4.22 1.59 13.99
C GLN A 358 3.49 2.00 12.70
N LEU A 359 4.24 2.12 11.60
CA LEU A 359 3.69 2.37 10.27
C LEU A 359 2.70 1.26 9.88
N TYR A 360 1.56 1.65 9.31
CA TYR A 360 0.62 0.69 8.76
C TYR A 360 1.30 -0.18 7.70
N ASN A 361 1.00 -1.48 7.71
CA ASN A 361 1.58 -2.42 6.77
C ASN A 361 0.58 -3.55 6.47
N GLN A 362 0.00 -3.50 5.26
CA GLN A 362 -1.01 -4.47 4.83
C GLN A 362 -0.49 -5.91 4.81
N ASN A 363 0.79 -6.15 4.55
CA ASN A 363 1.32 -7.52 4.54
C ASN A 363 1.32 -8.14 5.93
N LEU A 364 1.55 -7.36 6.99
CA LEU A 364 1.46 -7.85 8.37
C LEU A 364 0.02 -8.20 8.76
N ILE A 365 -0.95 -7.42 8.26
CA ILE A 365 -2.39 -7.69 8.41
C ILE A 365 -2.75 -8.99 7.69
N ASN A 366 -2.39 -9.12 6.42
CA ASN A 366 -2.66 -10.33 5.64
C ASN A 366 -2.02 -11.58 6.25
N LEU A 367 -0.78 -11.46 6.76
CA LEU A 367 -0.09 -12.56 7.43
C LEU A 367 -0.84 -13.02 8.70
N PHE A 368 -1.35 -12.06 9.48
CA PHE A 368 -2.17 -12.35 10.66
C PHE A 368 -3.46 -13.09 10.27
N LEU A 369 -4.20 -12.57 9.30
CA LEU A 369 -5.46 -13.16 8.81
C LEU A 369 -5.27 -14.54 8.15
N THR A 370 -4.10 -14.80 7.57
CA THR A 370 -3.78 -16.14 7.01
C THR A 370 -3.67 -17.19 8.11
N LYS A 371 -3.19 -16.83 9.30
CA LYS A 371 -3.07 -17.73 10.45
C LYS A 371 -4.36 -17.83 11.26
N HIS A 372 -5.11 -16.74 11.30
CA HIS A 372 -6.36 -16.60 12.06
C HIS A 372 -7.52 -16.24 11.11
N PRO A 373 -7.88 -17.13 10.18
CA PRO A 373 -9.00 -16.87 9.28
C PRO A 373 -10.29 -16.89 10.08
N ALA A 374 -11.16 -15.90 9.84
CA ALA A 374 -12.54 -15.95 10.29
C ALA A 374 -13.44 -16.58 9.21
N ARG A 375 -14.73 -16.79 9.54
CA ARG A 375 -15.65 -17.54 8.68
C ARG A 375 -16.08 -16.71 7.47
N ALA A 376 -15.97 -17.27 6.27
CA ALA A 376 -15.98 -16.64 4.94
C ALA A 376 -17.05 -15.58 4.53
N ASP A 377 -17.96 -15.14 5.41
CA ASP A 377 -19.15 -14.36 5.06
C ASP A 377 -19.16 -12.89 5.57
N GLU A 378 -18.24 -12.48 6.45
CA GLU A 378 -18.23 -11.11 6.99
C GLU A 378 -16.88 -10.42 6.84
N SER A 379 -16.85 -9.10 6.66
CA SER A 379 -15.61 -8.32 6.57
C SER A 379 -14.82 -8.39 7.89
N HIS A 380 -13.85 -9.30 7.97
CA HIS A 380 -13.07 -9.65 9.18
C HIS A 380 -12.16 -8.56 9.73
N THR A 381 -12.03 -7.43 9.03
CA THR A 381 -11.20 -6.31 9.47
C THR A 381 -11.90 -5.01 9.19
N MET A 382 -12.22 -4.27 10.24
CA MET A 382 -12.69 -2.90 10.13
C MET A 382 -11.48 -1.98 10.25
N LEU A 383 -11.27 -1.15 9.22
CA LEU A 383 -10.22 -0.14 9.18
C LEU A 383 -10.87 1.24 9.26
N HIS A 384 -10.58 1.98 10.33
CA HIS A 384 -11.01 3.36 10.48
C HIS A 384 -9.80 4.30 10.35
N LEU A 385 -9.91 5.28 9.45
CA LEU A 385 -8.81 6.20 9.14
C LEU A 385 -9.07 7.58 9.75
N ASN A 386 -8.09 8.09 10.48
CA ASN A 386 -8.04 9.47 10.90
C ASN A 386 -7.06 10.26 10.01
N GLU A 387 -7.56 10.80 8.91
CA GLU A 387 -6.75 11.51 7.92
C GLU A 387 -6.07 12.78 8.47
N LYS A 388 -6.65 13.42 9.48
CA LYS A 388 -6.06 14.61 10.12
C LYS A 388 -4.80 14.24 10.90
N LYS A 389 -4.88 13.16 11.68
CA LYS A 389 -3.77 12.68 12.50
C LYS A 389 -2.81 11.75 11.75
N GLY A 390 -3.20 11.23 10.58
CA GLY A 390 -2.43 10.21 9.87
C GLY A 390 -2.39 8.91 10.64
N THR A 391 -3.51 8.51 11.25
CA THR A 391 -3.58 7.29 12.07
C THR A 391 -4.67 6.34 11.60
N ALA A 392 -4.46 5.05 11.80
CA ALA A 392 -5.36 3.97 11.43
C ALA A 392 -5.71 3.14 12.67
N ASP A 393 -6.99 3.00 12.93
CA ASP A 393 -7.56 2.14 13.96
C ASP A 393 -8.02 0.84 13.30
N LEU A 394 -7.58 -0.29 13.85
CA LEU A 394 -7.80 -1.62 13.28
C LEU A 394 -8.64 -2.45 14.22
N THR A 395 -9.74 -3.02 13.73
CA THR A 395 -10.52 -4.01 14.46
C THR A 395 -10.51 -5.32 13.71
N PHE A 396 -10.06 -6.39 14.35
CA PHE A 396 -10.09 -7.75 13.82
C PHE A 396 -11.21 -8.53 14.48
N ASP A 397 -12.15 -9.03 13.69
CA ASP A 397 -13.20 -9.91 14.19
C ASP A 397 -12.85 -11.37 13.89
N LEU A 398 -12.56 -12.12 14.94
CA LEU A 398 -12.14 -13.53 14.91
C LEU A 398 -13.27 -14.46 15.35
N ARG A 399 -14.50 -13.96 15.49
CA ARG A 399 -15.65 -14.78 15.88
C ARG A 399 -16.02 -15.75 14.75
N HIS A 400 -16.43 -16.96 15.12
CA HIS A 400 -16.87 -17.98 14.17
C HIS A 400 -18.39 -18.10 14.21
N CYS A 401 -19.08 -17.02 13.85
CA CYS A 401 -20.53 -17.01 13.83
C CYS A 401 -21.08 -18.05 12.83
N ARG A 402 -22.08 -18.84 13.24
CA ARG A 402 -22.84 -19.68 12.29
C ARG A 402 -23.76 -18.76 11.52
N ALA A 403 -23.69 -18.80 10.18
CA ALA A 403 -24.82 -18.38 9.36
C ALA A 403 -26.03 -19.20 9.85
N GLN A 404 -27.03 -18.53 10.43
CA GLN A 404 -28.30 -19.15 10.80
C GLN A 404 -29.25 -19.15 9.62
#